data_AF-A0A934YEI5-F1
#
_entry.id   AF-A0A934YEI5-F1
#
_cell.length_a   1.000
_cell.length_b   1.000
_cell.length_c   1.000
_cell.angle_alpha   90.00
_cell.angle_beta   90.00
_cell.angle_gamma   90.00
#
_symmetry.space_group_name_H-M   'P 1'
#
loop_
_entity.id
_entity.type
_entity.pdbx_description
1 polymer ?
#
loop_
_entity_poly.entity_id
_entity_poly.type
_entity_poly.pdbx_seq_one_letter_code
_entity_poly.pdbx_strand_id
1 'polypeptide(L)'
;MKNLLLIIFILSVNLGCRKETDSVIEDDVITRWNLIAKYNFTGDGSGDFIALNSNKNIEFLKSGKVRSNGNLCNFDPDTDVPTEATQSIKNSDIILNPINCPGINLHVLFIASDTMDIYYPCIEGCIMRFKKIK
;
A
#
# COMPACT_ATOMS: atom_id res chain seq x y z
N MET A 1 -30.38 38.22 57.73
CA MET A 1 -30.15 39.33 56.78
C MET A 1 -28.66 39.45 56.50
N LYS A 2 -28.19 39.07 55.30
CA LYS A 2 -27.50 39.93 54.34
C LYS A 2 -26.96 39.05 53.20
N ASN A 3 -27.64 39.19 52.07
CA ASN A 3 -27.25 38.71 50.75
C ASN A 3 -25.94 39.39 50.32
N LEU A 4 -25.02 38.66 49.69
CA LEU A 4 -24.31 39.04 48.45
C LEU A 4 -23.35 37.88 48.08
N LEU A 5 -23.64 36.98 47.14
CA LEU A 5 -23.56 37.10 45.67
C LEU A 5 -22.18 37.53 45.13
N LEU A 6 -21.70 36.72 44.15
CA LEU A 6 -20.50 36.82 43.30
C LEU A 6 -19.16 36.50 44.02
N ILE A 7 -18.26 35.63 43.54
CA ILE A 7 -17.78 35.48 42.17
C ILE A 7 -17.51 33.99 41.85
N ILE A 8 -18.29 33.48 40.90
CA ILE A 8 -18.00 32.29 40.08
C ILE A 8 -17.03 32.75 39.00
N PHE A 9 -15.76 32.40 39.11
CA PHE A 9 -14.79 32.35 38.01
C PHE A 9 -13.57 31.65 38.62
N ILE A 10 -13.34 30.37 38.40
CA ILE A 10 -12.54 29.89 37.27
C ILE A 10 -12.91 28.41 37.13
N LEU A 11 -13.92 28.13 36.31
CA LEU A 11 -14.02 26.84 35.67
C LEU A 11 -13.07 26.94 34.47
N SER A 12 -11.82 26.54 34.68
CA SER A 12 -10.84 26.37 33.61
C SER A 12 -11.34 25.24 32.71
N VAL A 13 -12.20 25.63 31.76
CA VAL A 13 -12.57 24.81 30.61
C VAL A 13 -11.29 24.59 29.84
N ASN A 14 -10.66 23.45 30.08
CA ASN A 14 -9.67 22.91 29.17
C ASN A 14 -10.42 22.57 27.87
N LEU A 15 -10.53 23.56 26.98
CA LEU A 15 -10.69 23.28 25.55
C LEU A 15 -9.40 22.60 25.10
N GLY A 16 -9.33 21.29 25.36
CA GLY A 16 -8.38 20.42 24.70
C GLY A 16 -8.66 20.52 23.20
N CYS A 17 -7.67 21.02 22.46
CA CYS A 17 -7.66 20.96 21.00
C CYS A 17 -8.06 19.55 20.56
N ARG A 18 -9.26 19.40 20.01
CA ARG A 18 -9.56 18.27 19.16
C ARG A 18 -8.83 18.53 17.85
N LYS A 19 -7.61 18.01 17.76
CA LYS A 19 -6.96 17.86 16.46
C LYS A 19 -7.79 16.81 15.73
N GLU A 20 -8.68 17.24 14.84
CA GLU A 20 -9.14 16.38 13.75
C GLU A 20 -7.90 16.07 12.92
N THR A 21 -7.17 15.07 13.38
CA THR A 21 -6.27 14.35 12.52
C THR A 21 -7.24 13.53 11.70
N ASP A 22 -7.35 13.84 10.40
CA ASP A 22 -7.86 12.89 9.43
C ASP A 22 -7.08 11.60 9.65
N SER A 23 -7.65 10.72 10.48
CA SER A 23 -7.12 9.40 10.74
C SER A 23 -7.38 8.63 9.46
N VAL A 24 -6.47 8.76 8.50
CA VAL A 24 -6.21 7.70 7.54
C VAL A 24 -5.99 6.48 8.43
N ILE A 25 -6.96 5.57 8.44
CA ILE A 25 -7.03 4.43 9.35
C ILE A 25 -5.78 3.57 9.10
N GLU A 26 -4.69 3.87 9.81
CA GLU A 26 -3.44 3.12 9.75
C GLU A 26 -3.60 1.74 10.43
N ASP A 27 -4.63 1.58 11.26
CA ASP A 27 -4.91 0.39 12.08
C ASP A 27 -5.29 -0.86 11.28
N ASP A 28 -5.59 -0.71 9.98
CA ASP A 28 -5.96 -1.82 9.10
C ASP A 28 -4.80 -2.35 8.27
N VAL A 29 -3.64 -1.69 8.22
CA VAL A 29 -2.49 -2.15 7.43
C VAL A 29 -1.74 -3.27 8.17
N ILE A 30 -1.70 -4.47 7.57
CA ILE A 30 -0.91 -5.61 8.07
C ILE A 30 0.56 -5.43 7.68
N THR A 31 0.82 -5.15 6.39
CA THR A 31 2.18 -4.95 5.88
C THR A 31 2.20 -3.87 4.82
N ARG A 32 3.34 -3.18 4.71
CA ARG A 32 3.60 -2.19 3.66
C ARG A 32 4.91 -2.53 2.95
N TRP A 33 4.91 -2.39 1.63
CA TRP A 33 5.99 -2.79 0.73
C TRP A 33 6.34 -1.64 -0.21
N ASN A 34 7.61 -1.30 -0.37
CA ASN A 34 8.09 -0.26 -1.29
C ASN A 34 8.75 -0.87 -2.53
N LEU A 35 8.48 -0.34 -3.72
CA LEU A 35 9.12 -0.77 -4.96
C LEU A 35 10.62 -0.42 -4.92
N ILE A 36 11.49 -1.40 -5.14
CA ILE A 36 12.96 -1.19 -5.11
C ILE A 36 13.65 -1.57 -6.41
N ALA A 37 13.03 -2.39 -7.26
CA ALA A 37 13.60 -2.79 -8.53
C ALA A 37 12.52 -3.28 -9.50
N LYS A 38 12.86 -3.31 -10.79
CA LYS A 38 12.05 -3.94 -11.82
C LYS A 38 12.91 -4.82 -12.72
N TYR A 39 12.31 -5.88 -13.24
CA TYR A 39 12.89 -6.76 -14.24
C TYR A 39 11.98 -6.73 -15.47
N ASN A 40 12.55 -6.42 -16.62
CA ASN A 40 11.88 -6.47 -17.92
C ASN A 40 12.82 -7.19 -18.88
N PHE A 41 12.46 -8.40 -19.29
CA PHE A 41 13.29 -9.12 -20.25
C PHE A 41 13.10 -8.55 -21.64
N THR A 42 14.21 -8.33 -22.34
CA THR A 42 14.26 -7.78 -23.72
C THR A 42 14.52 -8.85 -24.78
N GLY A 43 14.53 -10.14 -24.39
CA GLY A 43 14.77 -11.25 -25.32
C GLY A 43 16.24 -11.51 -25.65
N ASP A 44 17.20 -10.73 -25.11
CA ASP A 44 18.63 -10.85 -25.42
C ASP A 44 19.41 -11.82 -24.52
N GLY A 45 18.74 -12.44 -23.54
CA GLY A 45 19.35 -13.40 -22.61
C GLY A 45 20.11 -12.78 -21.43
N SER A 46 20.11 -11.46 -21.26
CA SER A 46 20.92 -10.75 -20.25
C SER A 46 20.12 -10.12 -19.10
N GLY A 47 18.87 -10.54 -18.90
CA GLY A 47 17.96 -9.91 -17.94
C GLY A 47 18.49 -9.87 -16.50
N ASP A 48 18.50 -8.68 -15.91
CA ASP A 48 18.75 -8.46 -14.48
C ASP A 48 17.74 -7.45 -13.92
N PHE A 49 17.59 -7.44 -12.59
CA PHE A 49 16.80 -6.44 -11.90
C PHE A 49 17.51 -5.09 -11.93
N ILE A 50 16.80 -4.09 -12.44
CA ILE A 50 17.24 -2.70 -12.43
C ILE A 50 16.70 -2.06 -11.15
N ALA A 51 17.61 -1.61 -10.27
CA ALA A 51 17.26 -0.90 -9.06
C ALA A 51 16.58 0.45 -9.38
N LEU A 52 15.60 0.84 -8.56
CA LEU A 52 14.83 2.06 -8.72
C LEU A 52 14.73 2.81 -7.40
N ASN A 53 14.74 4.13 -7.47
CA ASN A 53 14.26 4.98 -6.39
C ASN A 53 12.80 5.34 -6.68
N SER A 54 11.86 4.61 -6.06
CA SER A 54 10.43 4.79 -6.28
C SER A 54 9.70 5.04 -4.96
N ASN A 55 8.70 5.92 -5.02
CA ASN A 55 7.75 6.16 -3.93
C ASN A 55 6.55 5.22 -3.99
N LYS A 56 6.52 4.29 -4.96
CA LYS A 56 5.42 3.34 -5.12
C LYS A 56 5.43 2.33 -4.00
N ASN A 57 4.30 2.21 -3.33
CA ASN A 57 4.09 1.30 -2.23
C ASN A 57 2.79 0.53 -2.38
N ILE A 58 2.78 -0.66 -1.76
CA ILE A 58 1.64 -1.57 -1.69
C ILE A 58 1.39 -1.91 -0.22
N GLU A 59 0.13 -1.86 0.18
CA GLU A 59 -0.35 -2.14 1.52
C GLU A 59 -1.32 -3.32 1.49
N PHE A 60 -1.05 -4.33 2.31
CA PHE A 60 -1.99 -5.43 2.56
C PHE A 60 -2.81 -5.10 3.81
N LEU A 61 -4.13 -5.15 3.69
CA LEU A 61 -5.04 -4.77 4.77
C LEU A 61 -5.65 -6.01 5.45
N LYS A 62 -6.05 -5.86 6.72
CA LYS A 62 -6.76 -6.90 7.50
C LYS A 62 -8.08 -7.34 6.86
N SER A 63 -8.69 -6.48 6.07
CA SER A 63 -9.93 -6.76 5.33
C SER A 63 -9.74 -7.69 4.12
N GLY A 64 -8.50 -8.05 3.76
CA GLY A 64 -8.20 -8.80 2.53
C GLY A 64 -8.12 -7.94 1.27
N LYS A 65 -8.29 -6.62 1.41
CA LYS A 65 -7.99 -5.65 0.36
C LYS A 65 -6.50 -5.34 0.31
N VAL A 66 -6.05 -4.93 -0.87
CA VAL A 66 -4.71 -4.42 -1.13
C VAL A 66 -4.84 -3.02 -1.72
N ARG A 67 -4.02 -2.09 -1.25
CA ARG A 67 -3.95 -0.72 -1.78
C ARG A 67 -2.57 -0.47 -2.37
N SER A 68 -2.53 0.24 -3.47
CA SER A 68 -1.31 0.76 -4.07
C SER A 68 -1.49 2.26 -4.30
N ASN A 69 -0.48 3.06 -3.94
CA ASN A 69 -0.48 4.48 -4.31
C ASN A 69 -0.16 4.69 -5.81
N GLY A 70 0.19 3.64 -6.54
CA GLY A 70 0.38 3.66 -7.99
C GLY A 70 -0.47 2.61 -8.73
N ASN A 71 -0.37 2.59 -10.05
CA ASN A 71 -1.22 1.75 -10.89
C ASN A 71 -0.84 0.27 -10.80
N LEU A 72 -1.78 -0.63 -10.51
CA LEU A 72 -1.52 -2.08 -10.53
C LEU A 72 -1.89 -2.74 -11.86
N CYS A 73 -2.53 -2.02 -12.77
CA CYS A 73 -3.02 -2.55 -14.04
C CYS A 73 -1.94 -2.68 -15.11
N ASN A 74 -0.81 -1.99 -14.95
CA ASN A 74 0.28 -1.97 -15.90
C ASN A 74 1.62 -2.11 -15.18
N PHE A 75 2.62 -2.52 -15.94
CA PHE A 75 4.00 -2.64 -15.47
C PHE A 75 4.67 -1.26 -15.45
N ASP A 76 4.26 -0.42 -14.51
CA ASP A 76 4.67 0.98 -14.38
C ASP A 76 5.08 1.33 -12.93
N PRO A 77 6.28 1.91 -12.68
CA PRO A 77 6.70 2.31 -11.33
C PRO A 77 6.02 3.59 -10.79
N ASP A 78 5.19 4.27 -11.58
CA ASP A 78 4.62 5.57 -11.24
C ASP A 78 3.51 5.51 -10.17
N THR A 79 3.29 6.65 -9.51
CA THR A 79 2.38 6.83 -8.36
C THR A 79 1.18 7.74 -8.66
N ASP A 80 0.88 7.96 -9.94
CA ASP A 80 -0.11 8.97 -10.34
C ASP A 80 -1.56 8.46 -10.26
N VAL A 81 -1.74 7.14 -10.38
CA VAL A 81 -3.05 6.50 -10.40
C VAL A 81 -3.12 5.42 -9.31
N PRO A 82 -3.61 5.74 -8.11
CA PRO A 82 -3.80 4.77 -7.05
C PRO A 82 -4.76 3.66 -7.50
N THR A 83 -4.52 2.44 -7.02
CA THR A 83 -5.33 1.27 -7.36
C THR A 83 -5.63 0.44 -6.11
N GLU A 84 -6.88 0.00 -5.96
CA GLU A 84 -7.24 -1.04 -5.00
C GLU A 84 -7.27 -2.41 -5.71
N ALA A 85 -6.96 -3.47 -4.98
CA ALA A 85 -7.06 -4.85 -5.43
C ALA A 85 -7.67 -5.73 -4.33
N THR A 86 -8.21 -6.87 -4.72
CA THR A 86 -8.53 -7.97 -3.79
C THR A 86 -7.47 -9.05 -3.88
N GLN A 87 -7.17 -9.68 -2.75
CA GLN A 87 -6.30 -10.84 -2.70
C GLN A 87 -7.13 -12.13 -2.75
N SER A 88 -6.70 -13.09 -3.56
CA SER A 88 -7.19 -14.46 -3.53
C SER A 88 -6.02 -15.44 -3.39
N ILE A 89 -6.28 -16.59 -2.77
CA ILE A 89 -5.31 -17.66 -2.60
C ILE A 89 -5.82 -18.88 -3.38
N LYS A 90 -5.02 -19.38 -4.31
CA LYS A 90 -5.36 -20.56 -5.13
C LYS A 90 -4.14 -21.46 -5.23
N ASN A 91 -4.25 -22.71 -4.79
CA ASN A 91 -3.14 -23.69 -4.81
C ASN A 91 -1.85 -23.19 -4.13
N SER A 92 -1.98 -22.36 -3.10
CA SER A 92 -0.87 -21.65 -2.42
C SER A 92 -0.28 -20.45 -3.18
N ASP A 93 -0.76 -20.15 -4.38
CA ASP A 93 -0.45 -18.92 -5.08
C ASP A 93 -1.30 -17.77 -4.55
N ILE A 94 -0.66 -16.63 -4.30
CA ILE A 94 -1.34 -15.38 -3.97
C ILE A 94 -1.54 -14.61 -5.26
N ILE A 95 -2.78 -14.23 -5.53
CA ILE A 95 -3.18 -13.49 -6.73
C ILE A 95 -3.82 -12.17 -6.30
N LEU A 96 -3.33 -11.06 -6.84
CA LEU A 96 -3.98 -9.76 -6.73
C LEU A 96 -4.87 -9.54 -7.95
N ASN A 97 -6.08 -9.05 -7.70
CA ASN A 97 -7.08 -8.75 -8.71
C ASN A 97 -7.39 -7.26 -8.60
N PRO A 98 -6.73 -6.39 -9.38
CA PRO A 98 -6.95 -4.96 -9.29
C PRO A 98 -8.36 -4.58 -9.74
N ILE A 99 -9.06 -3.78 -8.93
CA ILE A 99 -10.47 -3.45 -9.12
C ILE A 99 -10.67 -2.60 -10.39
N ASN A 100 -9.71 -1.73 -10.70
CA ASN A 100 -9.78 -0.78 -11.80
C ASN A 100 -9.49 -1.40 -13.19
N CYS A 101 -9.04 -2.66 -13.25
CA CYS A 101 -8.77 -3.38 -14.48
C CYS A 101 -9.15 -4.86 -14.34
N PRO A 102 -10.47 -5.16 -14.42
CA PRO A 102 -10.95 -6.53 -14.33
C PRO A 102 -10.33 -7.40 -15.43
N GLY A 103 -9.93 -8.62 -15.07
CA GLY A 103 -9.29 -9.58 -15.97
C GLY A 103 -7.77 -9.64 -15.87
N ILE A 104 -7.14 -8.71 -15.14
CA ILE A 104 -5.72 -8.80 -14.79
C ILE A 104 -5.56 -9.56 -13.46
N ASN A 105 -4.73 -10.59 -13.50
CA ASN A 105 -4.34 -11.37 -12.33
C ASN A 105 -2.83 -11.21 -12.12
N LEU A 106 -2.43 -10.61 -11.01
CA LEU A 106 -1.01 -10.44 -10.66
C LEU A 106 -0.60 -11.52 -9.68
N HIS A 107 0.38 -12.33 -10.04
CA HIS A 107 0.91 -13.35 -9.13
C HIS A 107 1.92 -12.73 -8.18
N VAL A 108 1.83 -13.08 -6.90
CA VAL A 108 2.72 -12.61 -5.84
C VAL A 108 3.58 -13.76 -5.33
N LEU A 109 4.89 -13.54 -5.29
CA LEU A 109 5.85 -14.46 -4.71
C LEU A 109 6.58 -13.79 -3.56
N PHE A 110 6.55 -14.39 -2.38
CA PHE A 110 7.39 -14.00 -1.25
C PHE A 110 8.69 -14.79 -1.30
N ILE A 111 9.80 -14.12 -1.60
CA ILE A 111 11.12 -14.76 -1.73
C ILE A 111 11.77 -14.94 -0.35
N ALA A 112 11.56 -13.96 0.53
CA ALA A 112 12.05 -13.93 1.91
C ALA A 112 11.05 -13.20 2.81
N SER A 113 11.35 -13.04 4.10
CA SER A 113 10.48 -12.32 5.05
C SER A 113 10.25 -10.85 4.70
N ASP A 114 11.10 -10.27 3.83
CA ASP A 114 11.12 -8.85 3.54
C ASP A 114 11.19 -8.51 2.04
N THR A 115 11.09 -9.51 1.16
CA THR A 115 11.20 -9.33 -0.30
C THR A 115 10.05 -10.02 -1.01
N MET A 116 9.35 -9.27 -1.85
CA MET A 116 8.15 -9.70 -2.57
C MET A 116 8.27 -9.33 -4.04
N ASP A 117 7.97 -10.27 -4.92
CA ASP A 117 7.88 -10.05 -6.36
C ASP A 117 6.42 -10.10 -6.81
N ILE A 118 6.04 -9.15 -7.67
CA ILE A 118 4.76 -9.14 -8.36
C ILE A 118 5.02 -9.34 -9.85
N TYR A 119 4.39 -10.38 -10.40
CA TYR A 119 4.48 -10.74 -11.81
C TYR A 119 3.34 -10.09 -12.57
N TYR A 120 3.70 -9.26 -13.55
CA TYR A 120 2.78 -8.62 -14.46
C TYR A 120 2.68 -9.44 -15.75
N PRO A 121 1.47 -9.57 -16.34
CA PRO A 121 1.30 -10.25 -17.61
C PRO A 121 2.09 -9.55 -18.72
N CYS A 122 3.07 -10.25 -19.32
CA CYS A 122 3.75 -9.82 -20.53
C CYS A 122 4.43 -11.01 -21.22
N ILE A 123 4.86 -10.83 -22.47
CA ILE A 123 5.37 -11.92 -23.33
C ILE A 123 6.69 -12.50 -22.78
N GLU A 124 7.55 -11.64 -22.26
CA GLU A 124 8.95 -11.98 -21.97
C GLU A 124 9.30 -11.96 -20.45
N GLY A 125 8.32 -11.68 -19.59
CA GLY A 125 8.47 -11.67 -18.13
C GLY A 125 8.71 -10.26 -17.56
N CYS A 126 7.77 -9.81 -16.72
CA CYS A 126 7.74 -8.47 -16.14
C CYS A 126 7.53 -8.60 -14.65
N ILE A 127 8.55 -8.23 -13.87
CA ILE A 127 8.54 -8.42 -12.42
C ILE A 127 8.86 -7.11 -11.73
N MET A 128 8.04 -6.74 -10.76
CA MET A 128 8.36 -5.67 -9.83
C MET A 128 8.75 -6.27 -8.49
N ARG A 129 9.89 -5.84 -7.96
CA ARG A 129 10.41 -6.29 -6.68
C ARG A 129 10.22 -5.22 -5.63
N PHE A 130 9.62 -5.62 -4.53
CA PHE A 130 9.31 -4.79 -3.40
C PHE A 130 10.05 -5.23 -2.14
N LYS A 131 10.39 -4.26 -1.30
CA LYS A 131 10.95 -4.46 0.03
C LYS A 131 9.91 -4.13 1.08
N LYS A 132 9.77 -4.99 2.09
CA LYS A 132 8.92 -4.70 3.26
C LYS A 132 9.47 -3.49 4.02
N ILE A 133 8.59 -2.56 4.38
CA ILE A 133 8.91 -1.35 5.17
C ILE A 133 8.07 -1.21 6.45
N LYS A 134 7.02 -2.03 6.61
CA LYS A 134 6.21 -2.16 7.83
C LYS A 134 5.63 -3.57 7.89
#